data_AF-A0A819RSQ5-F1
#
_entry.id   AF-A0A819RSQ5-F1
#
_cell.length_a   1.000
_cell.length_b   1.000
_cell.length_c   1.000
_cell.angle_alpha   90.00
_cell.angle_beta   90.00
_cell.angle_gamma   90.00
#
_symmetry.space_group_name_H-M   'P 1'
#
loop_
_entity.id
_entity.type
_entity.pdbx_description
1 polymer ?
#
loop_
_entity_poly.entity_id
_entity_poly.type
_entity_poly.pdbx_seq_one_letter_code
_entity_poly.pdbx_strand_id
1 'polypeptide(L)'
;IDCGDEIVVDTSELLQIDKNFCTISAFVQTFYLHGYDESQNSVNITRNLKKLLLNQWVHIAQQGLILNGRYGVHVTLCDNRSVNKMLLSN
;
A
#
# COMPACT_ATOMS: atom_id res chain seq x y z
N ILE A 1 -2.17 -12.14 -3.44
CA ILE A 1 -3.13 -11.07 -3.87
C ILE A 1 -3.81 -10.40 -2.68
N ASP A 2 -4.35 -11.16 -1.72
CA ASP A 2 -5.16 -10.60 -0.61
C ASP A 2 -4.36 -10.07 0.58
N CYS A 3 -3.05 -10.33 0.64
CA CYS A 3 -2.17 -9.85 1.71
C CYS A 3 -1.20 -8.76 1.24
N GLY A 4 -1.04 -8.54 -0.08
CA GLY A 4 -0.13 -7.54 -0.64
C GLY A 4 1.37 -7.87 -0.60
N ASP A 5 1.80 -8.92 0.10
CA ASP A 5 3.20 -9.34 0.16
C ASP A 5 3.61 -10.23 -1.04
N GLU A 6 4.89 -10.15 -1.39
CA GLU A 6 5.54 -11.02 -2.38
C GLU A 6 6.59 -11.89 -1.70
N ILE A 7 6.47 -13.20 -1.88
CA ILE A 7 7.40 -14.20 -1.34
C ILE A 7 7.84 -15.14 -2.45
N VAL A 8 9.10 -15.56 -2.41
CA VAL A 8 9.61 -16.60 -3.31
C VAL A 8 9.14 -17.95 -2.77
N VAL A 9 8.48 -18.73 -3.62
CA VAL A 9 7.94 -20.06 -3.29
C VAL A 9 8.39 -21.08 -4.33
N ASP A 10 8.53 -22.34 -3.92
CA ASP A 10 8.71 -23.42 -4.89
C ASP A 10 7.40 -23.66 -5.64
N THR A 11 7.47 -23.66 -6.97
CA THR A 11 6.33 -23.94 -7.83
C THR A 11 5.71 -25.31 -7.59
N SER A 12 6.46 -26.26 -7.04
CA SER A 12 5.94 -27.59 -6.67
C SER A 12 4.91 -27.55 -5.53
N GLU A 13 4.91 -26.48 -4.73
CA GLU A 13 3.96 -26.28 -3.62
C GLU A 13 2.66 -25.58 -4.06
N LEU A 14 2.58 -25.13 -5.32
CA LEU A 14 1.43 -24.40 -5.82
C LEU A 14 0.27 -25.32 -6.14
N LEU A 15 -0.92 -24.96 -5.65
CA LEU A 15 -2.17 -25.64 -5.95
C LEU A 15 -3.05 -24.79 -6.86
N GLN A 16 -3.86 -25.44 -7.68
CA GLN A 16 -4.86 -24.75 -8.48
C GLN A 16 -6.01 -24.28 -7.59
N ILE A 17 -6.31 -22.99 -7.64
CA ILE A 17 -7.46 -22.40 -6.96
C ILE A 17 -8.77 -22.78 -7.69
N ASP A 18 -9.84 -23.01 -6.93
CA ASP A 18 -11.18 -23.23 -7.49
C ASP A 18 -11.65 -21.98 -8.24
N LYS A 19 -12.24 -22.18 -9.42
CA LYS A 19 -12.78 -21.13 -10.29
C LYS A 19 -13.79 -20.23 -9.57
N ASN A 20 -14.51 -20.76 -8.59
CA ASN A 20 -15.47 -20.01 -7.79
C ASN A 20 -14.80 -18.88 -6.98
N PHE A 21 -13.52 -19.04 -6.59
CA PHE A 21 -12.77 -18.02 -5.88
C PHE A 21 -12.04 -17.05 -6.82
N CYS A 22 -11.85 -17.41 -8.10
CA CYS A 22 -11.17 -16.55 -9.08
C CYS A 22 -11.94 -15.26 -9.44
N THR A 23 -13.25 -15.22 -9.16
CA THR A 23 -14.10 -14.05 -9.46
C THR A 23 -14.18 -13.07 -8.28
N ILE A 24 -13.69 -13.46 -7.10
CA ILE A 24 -13.66 -12.61 -5.92
C ILE A 24 -12.58 -11.55 -6.14
N SER A 25 -12.95 -10.28 -6.00
CA SER A 25 -11.98 -9.19 -6.06
C SER A 25 -10.99 -9.29 -4.90
N ALA A 26 -9.72 -8.99 -5.17
CA ALA A 26 -8.69 -9.02 -4.16
C ALA A 26 -9.05 -8.11 -2.97
N PHE A 27 -8.76 -8.56 -1.75
CA PHE A 27 -9.03 -7.79 -0.53
C PHE A 27 -8.04 -6.63 -0.32
N VAL A 28 -6.92 -6.65 -1.03
CA VAL A 28 -5.90 -5.60 -0.99
C VAL A 28 -5.91 -4.79 -2.27
N GLN A 29 -5.76 -3.48 -2.11
CA GLN A 29 -5.60 -2.54 -3.20
C GLN A 29 -4.31 -1.74 -3.02
N THR A 30 -3.54 -1.64 -4.10
CA THR A 30 -2.28 -0.88 -4.10
C THR A 30 -2.53 0.57 -4.50
N PHE A 31 -1.94 1.50 -3.74
CA PHE A 31 -2.02 2.94 -3.95
C PHE A 31 -0.62 3.54 -4.04
N TYR A 32 -0.51 4.75 -4.62
CA TYR A 32 0.67 5.60 -4.43
C TYR A 32 0.35 6.73 -3.46
N LEU A 33 1.32 7.11 -2.65
CA LEU A 33 1.14 8.22 -1.73
C LEU A 33 1.21 9.54 -2.53
N HIS A 34 0.11 10.28 -2.58
CA HIS A 34 0.04 11.50 -3.40
C HIS A 34 1.05 12.55 -2.93
N GLY A 35 1.81 13.11 -3.87
CA GLY A 35 2.86 14.11 -3.61
C GLY A 35 4.15 13.53 -3.05
N TYR A 36 4.27 12.21 -2.89
CA TYR A 36 5.53 11.56 -2.53
C TYR A 36 6.35 11.24 -3.79
N ASP A 37 7.59 11.71 -3.84
CA ASP A 37 8.53 11.37 -4.90
C ASP A 37 9.30 10.10 -4.52
N GLU A 38 9.08 9.01 -5.27
CA GLU A 38 9.77 7.73 -5.05
C GLU A 38 11.29 7.83 -5.21
N SER A 39 11.81 8.85 -5.91
CA SER A 39 13.25 9.09 -6.00
C SER A 39 13.88 9.42 -4.64
N GLN A 40 13.07 9.91 -3.69
CA GLN A 40 13.48 10.20 -2.31
C GLN A 40 13.44 8.95 -1.43
N ASN A 41 13.05 7.79 -1.96
CA ASN A 41 12.89 6.60 -1.16
C ASN A 41 14.23 6.14 -0.59
N SER A 42 14.31 6.16 0.73
CA SER A 42 15.44 5.69 1.50
C SER A 42 14.97 4.62 2.48
N VAL A 43 15.91 3.77 2.91
CA VAL A 43 15.65 2.77 3.96
C VAL A 43 15.03 3.40 5.21
N ASN A 44 15.40 4.65 5.54
CA ASN A 44 14.86 5.37 6.68
C ASN A 44 13.40 5.80 6.48
N ILE A 45 13.06 6.34 5.31
CA ILE A 45 11.68 6.73 4.98
C ILE A 45 10.78 5.49 4.97
N THR A 46 11.21 4.41 4.32
CA THR A 46 10.46 3.14 4.31
C THR A 46 10.25 2.59 5.72
N ARG A 47 11.29 2.64 6.58
CA ARG A 47 11.18 2.19 7.98
C ARG A 47 10.21 3.04 8.78
N ASN A 48 10.24 4.36 8.62
CA ASN A 48 9.33 5.27 9.30
C ASN A 48 7.88 5.08 8.84
N LEU A 49 7.67 4.91 7.53
CA LEU A 49 6.36 4.61 6.98
C LEU A 49 5.78 3.32 7.56
N LYS A 50 6.57 2.25 7.60
CA LYS A 50 6.15 0.98 8.22
C LYS A 50 5.79 1.16 9.70
N LYS A 51 6.58 1.89 10.47
CA LYS A 51 6.26 2.18 11.88
C LYS A 51 4.96 2.95 12.06
N LEU A 52 4.63 3.85 11.12
CA LEU A 52 3.42 4.69 11.20
C LEU A 52 2.15 3.95 10.77
N LEU A 53 2.25 3.08 9.76
CA LEU A 53 1.08 2.50 9.10
C LEU A 53 0.82 1.03 9.41
N LEU A 54 1.87 0.25 9.71
CA LEU A 54 1.71 -1.20 9.80
C LEU A 54 0.78 -1.57 10.95
N ASN A 55 -0.27 -2.32 10.63
CA ASN A 55 -1.33 -2.75 11.55
C ASN A 55 -2.07 -1.58 12.25
N GLN A 56 -2.01 -0.37 11.68
CA GLN A 56 -2.77 0.78 12.16
C GLN A 56 -4.00 0.99 11.28
N TRP A 57 -5.12 1.34 11.92
CA TRP A 57 -6.28 1.84 11.20
C TRP A 57 -5.97 3.24 10.66
N VAL A 58 -6.28 3.47 9.40
CA VAL A 58 -6.03 4.76 8.73
C VAL A 58 -7.20 5.14 7.83
N HIS A 59 -7.35 6.43 7.62
CA HIS A 59 -8.26 6.96 6.63
C HIS A 59 -7.51 7.20 5.32
N ILE A 60 -8.07 6.69 4.23
CA ILE A 60 -7.52 6.82 2.87
C ILE A 60 -8.46 7.69 2.06
N ALA A 61 -7.96 8.83 1.56
CA ALA A 61 -8.69 9.71 0.67
C ALA A 61 -8.10 9.61 -0.75
N GLN A 62 -8.84 8.95 -1.64
CA GLN A 62 -8.45 8.77 -3.04
C GLN A 62 -8.44 10.11 -3.79
N GLN A 63 -7.39 10.33 -4.56
CA GLN A 63 -7.22 11.45 -5.48
C GLN A 63 -7.54 10.99 -6.90
N GLY A 64 -8.05 11.89 -7.73
CA GLY A 64 -8.50 11.57 -9.09
C GLY A 64 -7.39 11.15 -10.07
N LEU A 65 -6.11 11.32 -9.70
CA LEU A 65 -4.98 11.00 -10.57
C LEU A 65 -4.59 9.52 -10.47
N ILE A 66 -4.61 8.81 -11.59
CA ILE A 66 -4.11 7.44 -11.73
C ILE A 66 -2.71 7.48 -12.35
N LEU A 67 -1.76 6.80 -11.73
CA LEU A 67 -0.38 6.65 -12.22
C LEU A 67 -0.03 5.17 -12.19
N ASN A 68 0.40 4.63 -13.33
CA ASN A 68 0.74 3.20 -13.48
C ASN A 68 -0.37 2.25 -12.97
N GLY A 69 -1.64 2.58 -13.22
CA GLY A 69 -2.79 1.79 -12.79
C GLY A 69 -3.11 1.86 -11.29
N ARG A 70 -2.44 2.73 -10.53
CA ARG A 70 -2.67 2.94 -9.09
C ARG A 70 -3.26 4.32 -8.84
N TYR A 71 -4.18 4.42 -7.88
CA TYR A 71 -4.70 5.72 -7.46
C TYR A 71 -3.76 6.40 -6.48
N GLY A 72 -3.74 7.73 -6.56
CA GLY A 72 -3.05 8.56 -5.58
C GLY A 72 -3.89 8.68 -4.33
N VAL A 73 -3.27 8.63 -3.17
CA VAL A 73 -4.00 8.76 -1.91
C VAL A 73 -3.34 9.71 -0.94
N HIS A 74 -4.18 10.39 -0.16
CA HIS A 74 -3.78 10.96 1.11
C HIS A 74 -4.12 9.99 2.23
N VAL A 75 -3.16 9.76 3.13
CA VAL A 75 -3.35 8.88 4.28
C VAL A 75 -3.31 9.72 5.56
N THR A 76 -4.33 9.51 6.39
CA THR A 76 -4.48 10.19 7.68
C THR A 76 -4.59 9.13 8.78
N LEU A 77 -3.80 9.27 9.84
CA LEU A 77 -3.87 8.41 11.03
C LEU A 77 -5.14 8.69 11.84
N CYS A 78 -5.53 7.79 12.74
CA CYS A 78 -6.70 8.00 13.61
C CYS A 78 -6.64 9.25 14.49
N ASP A 79 -5.44 9.79 14.75
CA ASP A 79 -5.24 11.05 15.49
C ASP A 79 -5.23 12.30 14.58
N ASN A 80 -5.73 12.16 13.35
CA ASN A 80 -5.82 13.20 12.33
C ASN A 80 -4.47 13.72 11.79
N ARG A 81 -3.34 13.08 12.11
CA ARG A 81 -2.05 13.44 11.50
C ARG A 81 -1.96 12.92 10.07
N SER A 82 -1.49 13.78 9.16
CA SER A 82 -1.28 13.43 7.75
C SER A 82 0.07 12.73 7.56
N VAL A 83 0.02 11.50 7.07
CA VAL A 83 1.21 10.69 6.79
C VAL A 83 2.02 11.31 5.65
N ASN A 84 1.36 11.80 4.59
CA ASN A 84 2.02 12.49 3.50
C ASN A 84 2.88 13.66 4.02
N LYS A 85 2.34 14.48 4.92
CA LYS A 85 3.10 15.59 5.51
C LYS A 85 4.27 15.12 6.37
N MET A 86 4.06 14.08 7.19
CA MET A 86 5.10 13.54 8.09
C MET A 86 6.28 12.90 7.35
N LEU A 87 6.05 12.30 6.17
CA LEU A 87 7.12 11.74 5.35
C LEU A 87 7.88 12.81 4.56
N LEU A 88 7.20 13.89 4.16
CA LEU A 88 7.76 14.99 3.38
C LEU A 88 8.44 16.07 4.26
N SER A 89 8.23 16.06 5.57
CA SER A 89 8.75 17.08 6.50
C SER A 89 10.13 16.75 7.10
N ASN A 90 10.98 16.01 6.37
CA ASN A 90 12.41 15.84 6.67
C ASN A 90 13.26 16.58 5.64
#